data_AF-A0A450UQI3-F1
#
_entry.id   AF-A0A450UQI3-F1
#
_cell.length_a   1.000
_cell.length_b   1.000
_cell.length_c   1.000
_cell.angle_alpha   90.00
_cell.angle_beta   90.00
_cell.angle_gamma   90.00
#
_symmetry.space_group_name_H-M   'P 1'
#
loop_
_entity.id
_entity.type
_entity.pdbx_description
1 polymer ?
#
loop_
_entity_poly.entity_id
_entity_poly.type
_entity_poly.pdbx_seq_one_letter_code
_entity_poly.pdbx_strand_id
1 'polypeptide(L)'
;MNNTVKGFDCVHVVGELDNLELWLGEVKFYKSVSKAIRDVVSEIGEHLEKNFLRKEFILIGNKLDERDNYSAAVQRIISERTPLDKIFKRICIPVLLTYESKAVQRHTAATKEYIRDFRAEINQHFKTFHKKTEDLPSVRIHLFLFPLNDKERLIAALHTKLKAWQKI
;
A
#
# COMPACT_ATOMS: atom_id res chain seq x y z
N MET A 1 -17.32 0.59 22.93
CA MET A 1 -16.10 0.17 22.21
C MET A 1 -16.16 0.80 20.82
N ASN A 2 -15.45 1.91 20.60
CA ASN A 2 -15.33 2.50 19.26
C ASN A 2 -14.29 1.69 18.50
N ASN A 3 -14.71 0.66 17.78
CA ASN A 3 -13.87 0.05 16.75
C ASN A 3 -13.90 1.02 15.57
N THR A 4 -12.93 1.93 15.50
CA THR A 4 -12.66 2.69 14.28
C THR A 4 -12.39 1.66 13.18
N VAL A 5 -13.32 1.49 12.24
CA VAL A 5 -13.12 0.63 11.07
C VAL A 5 -11.99 1.26 10.27
N LYS A 6 -10.79 0.68 10.36
CA LYS A 6 -9.67 1.04 9.51
C LYS A 6 -9.91 0.41 8.15
N GLY A 7 -10.57 1.12 7.23
CA GLY A 7 -10.63 0.74 5.82
C GLY A 7 -9.32 1.08 5.11
N PHE A 8 -9.25 0.78 3.80
CA PHE A 8 -8.10 1.18 2.99
C PHE A 8 -7.94 2.72 2.96
N ASP A 9 -6.70 3.21 2.99
CA ASP A 9 -6.40 4.64 2.97
C ASP A 9 -6.83 5.29 1.64
N CYS A 10 -6.76 4.55 0.53
CA CYS A 10 -7.24 4.98 -0.76
C CYS A 10 -7.69 3.83 -1.65
N VAL A 11 -8.64 4.11 -2.56
CA VAL A 11 -9.16 3.15 -3.54
C VAL A 11 -9.14 3.81 -4.91
N HIS A 12 -8.50 3.16 -5.89
CA HIS A 12 -8.50 3.59 -7.28
C HIS A 12 -8.98 2.46 -8.19
N VAL A 13 -9.67 2.84 -9.26
CA VAL A 13 -10.10 1.92 -10.32
C VAL A 13 -9.30 2.25 -11.56
N VAL A 14 -8.56 1.27 -12.08
CA VAL A 14 -7.57 1.49 -13.15
C VAL A 14 -7.78 0.47 -14.27
N GLY A 15 -7.67 0.91 -15.52
CA GLY A 15 -7.68 0.06 -16.70
C GLY A 15 -8.96 0.17 -17.54
N GLU A 16 -9.08 -0.75 -18.50
CA GLU A 16 -10.21 -0.87 -19.42
C GLU A 16 -11.42 -1.55 -18.75
N LEU A 17 -12.65 -1.23 -19.19
CA LEU A 17 -13.91 -1.72 -18.61
C LEU A 17 -13.98 -3.25 -18.38
N ASP A 18 -13.39 -4.04 -19.28
CA ASP A 18 -13.39 -5.51 -19.22
C ASP A 18 -12.22 -6.09 -18.41
N ASN A 19 -11.26 -5.26 -18.02
CA ASN A 19 -10.05 -5.64 -17.30
C ASN A 19 -9.67 -4.64 -16.21
N LEU A 20 -10.66 -4.12 -15.48
CA LEU A 20 -10.43 -3.18 -14.38
C LEU A 20 -9.65 -3.84 -13.25
N GLU A 21 -8.73 -3.07 -12.69
CA GLU A 21 -7.97 -3.36 -11.49
C GLU A 21 -8.45 -2.47 -10.34
N LEU A 22 -8.60 -3.07 -9.17
CA LEU A 22 -8.95 -2.38 -7.95
C LEU A 22 -7.67 -2.16 -7.14
N TRP A 23 -7.23 -0.92 -7.10
CA TRP A 23 -6.03 -0.50 -6.40
C TRP A 23 -6.40 -0.08 -4.99
N LEU A 24 -6.00 -0.90 -4.01
CA LEU A 24 -6.31 -0.73 -2.59
C LEU A 24 -5.03 -0.30 -1.89
N GLY A 25 -4.86 1.01 -1.73
CA GLY A 25 -3.62 1.58 -1.23
C GLY A 25 -3.53 1.57 0.29
N GLU A 26 -2.36 1.21 0.77
CA GLU A 26 -2.01 1.10 2.19
C GLU A 26 -0.71 1.87 2.42
N VAL A 27 -0.74 2.93 3.25
CA VAL A 27 0.43 3.80 3.46
C VAL A 27 0.77 3.87 4.94
N LYS A 28 2.00 3.49 5.29
CA LYS A 28 2.46 3.51 6.68
C LYS A 28 3.91 3.98 6.81
N PHE A 29 4.15 4.87 7.78
CA PHE A 29 5.46 5.46 8.04
C PHE A 29 6.16 4.83 9.25
N TYR A 30 7.33 4.22 9.08
CA TYR A 30 8.05 3.53 10.15
C TYR A 30 9.50 4.00 10.34
N LYS A 31 10.05 3.87 11.56
CA LYS A 31 11.49 4.07 11.82
C LYS A 31 12.30 2.80 11.52
N SER A 32 11.76 1.64 11.89
CA SER A 32 12.36 0.32 11.66
C SER A 32 11.66 -0.43 10.53
N VAL A 33 12.42 -0.81 9.51
CA VAL A 33 11.94 -1.59 8.36
C VAL A 33 11.41 -2.97 8.74
N SER A 34 12.01 -3.68 9.70
CA SER A 34 11.54 -5.01 10.10
C SER A 34 10.17 -4.94 10.79
N LYS A 35 9.95 -3.91 11.60
CA LYS A 35 8.64 -3.62 12.18
C LYS A 35 7.65 -3.19 11.09
N ALA A 36 8.09 -2.33 10.18
CA ALA A 36 7.30 -1.88 9.03
C ALA A 36 6.73 -3.05 8.22
N ILE A 37 7.62 -3.98 7.81
CA ILE A 37 7.26 -5.15 7.02
C ILE A 37 6.26 -6.02 7.80
N ARG A 38 6.52 -6.30 9.09
CA ARG A 38 5.61 -7.16 9.88
C ARG A 38 4.23 -6.53 10.02
N ASP A 39 4.16 -5.25 10.39
CA ASP A 39 2.90 -4.57 10.65
C ASP A 39 2.08 -4.48 9.36
N VAL A 40 2.69 -4.09 8.24
CA VAL A 40 2.02 -4.00 6.93
C VAL A 40 1.58 -5.38 6.42
N VAL A 41 2.39 -6.43 6.57
CA VAL A 41 1.98 -7.78 6.14
C VAL A 41 0.78 -8.27 6.94
N SER A 42 0.75 -8.02 8.26
CA SER A 42 -0.41 -8.34 9.12
C SER A 42 -1.66 -7.61 8.64
N GLU A 43 -1.54 -6.30 8.39
CA GLU A 43 -2.64 -5.45 7.94
C GLU A 43 -3.16 -5.85 6.56
N ILE A 44 -2.28 -6.18 5.61
CA ILE A 44 -2.70 -6.76 4.31
C ILE A 44 -3.46 -8.08 4.53
N GLY A 45 -2.98 -8.95 5.43
CA GLY A 45 -3.68 -10.20 5.75
C GLY A 45 -5.07 -9.97 6.35
N GLU A 46 -5.20 -9.02 7.28
CA GLU A 46 -6.47 -8.61 7.88
C GLU A 46 -7.42 -8.03 6.83
N HIS A 47 -6.91 -7.17 5.95
CA HIS A 47 -7.69 -6.53 4.90
C HIS A 47 -8.17 -7.51 3.81
N LEU A 48 -7.39 -8.56 3.57
CA LEU A 48 -7.76 -9.63 2.63
C LEU A 48 -8.64 -10.72 3.26
N GLU A 49 -8.94 -10.63 4.56
CA GLU A 49 -9.89 -11.51 5.22
C GLU A 49 -11.28 -11.35 4.58
N LYS A 50 -11.94 -12.49 4.31
CA LYS A 50 -13.17 -12.54 3.52
C LYS A 50 -14.25 -11.58 4.04
N ASN A 51 -14.52 -11.60 5.34
CA ASN A 51 -15.61 -10.81 5.90
C ASN A 51 -15.26 -9.33 5.92
N PHE A 52 -14.00 -8.99 6.20
CA PHE A 52 -13.50 -7.63 6.13
C PHE A 52 -13.59 -7.06 4.71
N LEU A 53 -13.00 -7.77 3.73
CA LEU A 53 -12.95 -7.31 2.34
C LEU A 53 -14.36 -7.11 1.74
N ARG A 54 -15.31 -8.00 2.07
CA ARG A 54 -16.71 -7.86 1.64
C ARG A 54 -17.39 -6.64 2.22
N LYS A 55 -17.11 -6.30 3.49
CA LYS A 55 -17.64 -5.07 4.10
C LYS A 55 -17.05 -3.84 3.41
N GLU A 56 -15.75 -3.83 3.13
CA GLU A 56 -15.11 -2.74 2.39
C GLU A 56 -15.71 -2.55 0.99
N PHE A 57 -16.01 -3.65 0.28
CA PHE A 57 -16.67 -3.59 -1.02
C PHE A 57 -18.07 -2.98 -0.98
N ILE A 58 -18.86 -3.24 0.06
CA ILE A 58 -20.16 -2.59 0.22
C ILE A 58 -19.96 -1.08 0.38
N LEU A 59 -18.97 -0.65 1.18
CA LEU A 59 -18.65 0.77 1.37
C LEU A 59 -18.15 1.44 0.09
N ILE A 60 -17.33 0.76 -0.70
CA ILE A 60 -16.86 1.24 -2.01
C ILE A 60 -18.04 1.37 -2.97
N GLY A 61 -18.89 0.34 -3.07
CA GLY A 61 -20.05 0.32 -3.95
C GLY A 61 -21.02 1.48 -3.71
N ASN A 62 -21.25 1.83 -2.43
CA ASN A 62 -22.11 2.95 -2.04
C ASN A 62 -21.57 4.34 -2.43
N LYS A 63 -20.29 4.44 -2.80
CA LYS A 63 -19.64 5.70 -3.22
C LYS A 63 -19.54 5.83 -4.75
N LEU A 64 -19.98 4.82 -5.50
CA LEU A 64 -19.94 4.83 -6.97
C LEU A 64 -21.19 5.53 -7.52
N ASP A 65 -20.99 6.38 -8.52
CA ASP A 65 -22.11 7.01 -9.23
C ASP A 65 -22.85 5.98 -10.10
N GLU A 66 -24.16 5.85 -9.93
CA GLU A 66 -24.98 4.82 -10.59
C GLU A 66 -25.06 4.94 -12.13
N ARG A 67 -24.57 6.04 -12.72
CA ARG A 67 -24.75 6.37 -14.14
C ARG A 67 -23.51 6.13 -15.01
N ASP A 68 -22.42 5.64 -14.44
CA ASP A 68 -21.18 5.40 -15.18
C ASP A 68 -20.99 3.90 -15.49
N ASN A 69 -20.57 3.60 -16.72
CA ASN A 69 -20.19 2.25 -17.16
C ASN A 69 -19.08 1.66 -16.29
N TYR A 70 -18.16 2.50 -15.79
CA TYR A 70 -17.11 2.08 -14.86
C TYR A 70 -17.69 1.66 -13.51
N SER A 71 -18.65 2.39 -12.96
CA SER A 71 -19.35 2.02 -11.73
C SER A 71 -20.02 0.65 -11.84
N ALA A 72 -20.74 0.39 -12.94
CA ALA A 72 -21.36 -0.90 -13.18
C ALA A 72 -20.32 -2.03 -13.32
N ALA A 73 -19.18 -1.77 -13.96
CA ALA A 73 -18.09 -2.73 -14.05
C ALA A 73 -17.45 -3.04 -12.68
N VAL A 74 -17.22 -2.01 -11.86
CA VAL A 74 -16.69 -2.18 -10.50
C VAL A 74 -17.69 -2.94 -9.62
N GLN A 75 -18.98 -2.62 -9.68
CA GLN A 75 -20.04 -3.35 -8.96
C GLN A 75 -20.06 -4.85 -9.30
N ARG A 76 -19.82 -5.22 -10.58
CA ARG A 76 -19.69 -6.63 -10.98
C ARG A 76 -18.48 -7.30 -10.34
N ILE A 77 -17.34 -6.61 -10.25
CA ILE A 77 -16.11 -7.14 -9.64
C ILE A 77 -16.32 -7.39 -8.15
N ILE A 78 -16.87 -6.40 -7.43
CA ILE A 78 -16.99 -6.43 -5.97
C ILE A 78 -18.23 -7.16 -5.47
N SER A 79 -19.13 -7.57 -6.38
CA SER A 79 -20.36 -8.31 -6.09
C SER A 79 -20.11 -9.55 -5.22
N GLU A 80 -21.00 -9.81 -4.27
CA GLU A 80 -21.01 -11.02 -3.44
C GLU A 80 -21.04 -12.32 -4.26
N ARG A 81 -21.60 -12.26 -5.48
CA ARG A 81 -21.68 -13.39 -6.41
C ARG A 81 -20.35 -13.74 -7.08
N THR A 82 -19.39 -12.81 -7.08
CA THR A 82 -18.07 -13.03 -7.67
C THR A 82 -17.18 -13.78 -6.67
N PRO A 83 -16.62 -14.97 -7.00
CA PRO A 83 -15.72 -15.69 -6.09
C PRO A 83 -14.50 -14.87 -5.71
N LEU A 84 -14.07 -14.94 -4.45
CA LEU A 84 -12.93 -14.15 -3.94
C LEU A 84 -11.64 -14.37 -4.74
N ASP A 85 -11.37 -15.59 -5.18
CA ASP A 85 -10.17 -15.88 -6.00
C ASP A 85 -10.14 -15.10 -7.32
N LYS A 86 -11.31 -14.81 -7.90
CA LYS A 86 -11.40 -13.95 -9.09
C LYS A 86 -11.16 -12.48 -8.74
N ILE A 87 -11.60 -12.06 -7.56
CA ILE A 87 -11.43 -10.70 -7.07
C ILE A 87 -9.96 -10.44 -6.71
N PHE A 88 -9.29 -11.37 -6.01
CA PHE A 88 -7.88 -11.24 -5.64
C PHE A 88 -6.97 -11.03 -6.86
N LYS A 89 -7.28 -11.66 -7.99
CA LYS A 89 -6.58 -11.44 -9.28
C LYS A 89 -6.74 -10.03 -9.86
N ARG A 90 -7.75 -9.27 -9.43
CA ARG A 90 -8.00 -7.88 -9.83
C ARG A 90 -7.48 -6.87 -8.80
N ILE A 91 -7.11 -7.31 -7.60
CA ILE A 91 -6.62 -6.43 -6.54
C ILE A 91 -5.14 -6.14 -6.75
N CYS A 92 -4.81 -4.85 -6.70
CA CYS A 92 -3.45 -4.35 -6.64
C CYS A 92 -3.26 -3.58 -5.32
N ILE A 93 -2.21 -3.91 -4.56
CA ILE A 93 -1.90 -3.26 -3.28
C ILE A 93 -0.56 -2.53 -3.40
N PRO A 94 -0.57 -1.21 -3.61
CA PRO A 94 0.64 -0.42 -3.48
C PRO A 94 1.01 -0.30 -2.00
N VAL A 95 2.24 -0.68 -1.68
CA VAL A 95 2.81 -0.66 -0.32
C VAL A 95 4.02 0.25 -0.31
N LEU A 96 3.96 1.36 0.41
CA LEU A 96 5.10 2.24 0.63
C LEU A 96 5.72 1.97 2.00
N LEU A 97 6.97 1.52 2.02
CA LEU A 97 7.76 1.36 3.24
C LEU A 97 8.87 2.39 3.29
N THR A 98 8.72 3.38 4.16
CA THR A 98 9.79 4.30 4.52
C THR A 98 10.55 3.80 5.74
N TYR A 99 11.87 3.94 5.77
CA TYR A 99 12.69 3.57 6.92
C TYR A 99 14.00 4.35 6.95
N GLU A 100 14.64 4.46 8.11
CA GLU A 100 15.97 5.08 8.21
C GLU A 100 17.05 4.12 7.73
N SER A 101 17.72 4.48 6.65
CA SER A 101 18.69 3.65 5.95
C SER A 101 20.11 3.96 6.39
N LYS A 102 20.83 2.92 6.80
CA LYS A 102 22.25 3.05 7.14
C LYS A 102 23.08 3.34 5.89
N ALA A 103 22.69 2.80 4.73
CA ALA A 103 23.34 3.10 3.47
C ALA A 103 23.19 4.58 3.10
N VAL A 104 22.00 5.15 3.24
CA VAL A 104 21.77 6.59 2.97
C VAL A 104 22.50 7.48 3.99
N GLN A 105 22.53 7.10 5.26
CA GLN A 105 23.19 7.90 6.31
C GLN A 105 24.72 7.92 6.20
N ARG A 106 25.33 6.84 5.72
CA ARG A 106 26.80 6.69 5.68
C ARG A 106 27.45 7.41 4.50
N HIS A 107 26.70 7.67 3.44
CA HIS A 107 27.24 8.18 2.18
C HIS A 107 26.68 9.57 1.89
N THR A 108 27.55 10.53 1.59
CA THR A 108 27.17 11.91 1.26
C THR A 108 27.09 12.18 -0.24
N ALA A 109 27.52 11.22 -1.06
CA ALA A 109 27.51 11.29 -2.51
C ALA A 109 27.13 9.93 -3.13
N ALA A 110 26.64 9.95 -4.36
CA ALA A 110 26.26 8.76 -5.11
C ALA A 110 27.48 8.00 -5.66
N THR A 111 28.32 7.48 -4.77
CA THR A 111 29.51 6.71 -5.11
C THR A 111 29.16 5.26 -5.50
N LYS A 112 30.14 4.52 -6.03
CA LYS A 112 29.95 3.09 -6.34
C LYS A 112 29.69 2.28 -5.08
N GLU A 113 30.33 2.66 -3.98
CA GLU A 113 30.17 2.07 -2.65
C GLU A 113 28.74 2.30 -2.14
N TYR A 114 28.22 3.52 -2.26
CA TYR A 114 26.83 3.82 -1.93
C TYR A 114 25.86 2.94 -2.72
N ILE A 115 26.00 2.87 -4.05
CA ILE A 115 25.11 2.07 -4.90
C ILE A 115 25.14 0.59 -4.50
N ARG A 116 26.32 0.05 -4.19
CA ARG A 116 26.47 -1.33 -3.72
C ARG A 116 25.74 -1.56 -2.40
N ASP A 117 26.02 -0.73 -1.40
CA ASP A 117 25.47 -0.87 -0.05
C ASP A 117 23.95 -0.67 -0.06
N PHE A 118 23.46 0.32 -0.82
CA PHE A 118 22.05 0.58 -1.04
C PHE A 118 21.34 -0.61 -1.70
N ARG A 119 21.89 -1.18 -2.77
CA ARG A 119 21.32 -2.37 -3.43
C ARG A 119 21.28 -3.56 -2.50
N ALA A 120 22.32 -3.78 -1.69
CA ALA A 120 22.36 -4.87 -0.72
C ALA A 120 21.23 -4.71 0.31
N GLU A 121 21.05 -3.50 0.84
CA GLU A 121 19.99 -3.18 1.81
C GLU A 121 18.58 -3.39 1.22
N ILE A 122 18.31 -2.82 0.05
CA ILE A 122 17.01 -2.96 -0.64
C ILE A 122 16.69 -4.42 -0.93
N ASN A 123 17.66 -5.18 -1.46
CA ASN A 123 17.47 -6.60 -1.77
C ASN A 123 17.19 -7.43 -0.50
N GLN A 124 17.84 -7.10 0.62
CA GLN A 124 17.59 -7.78 1.89
C GLN A 124 16.16 -7.52 2.39
N HIS A 125 15.69 -6.28 2.32
CA HIS A 125 14.34 -5.92 2.72
C HIS A 125 13.27 -6.52 1.79
N PHE A 126 13.51 -6.49 0.48
CA PHE A 126 12.65 -7.15 -0.50
C PHE A 126 12.48 -8.64 -0.21
N LYS A 127 13.59 -9.37 0.00
CA LYS A 127 13.55 -10.81 0.35
C LYS A 127 12.79 -11.07 1.65
N THR A 128 12.97 -10.21 2.64
CA THR A 128 12.28 -10.33 3.93
C THR A 128 10.78 -10.10 3.78
N PHE A 129 10.39 -9.10 2.98
CA PHE A 129 9.00 -8.81 2.67
C PHE A 129 8.37 -9.96 1.90
N HIS A 130 9.00 -10.39 0.80
CA HIS A 130 8.52 -11.50 -0.04
C HIS A 130 8.24 -12.75 0.78
N LYS A 131 9.19 -13.16 1.62
CA LYS A 131 9.04 -14.34 2.48
C LYS A 131 7.85 -14.22 3.44
N LYS A 132 7.56 -13.01 3.92
CA LYS A 132 6.44 -12.78 4.85
C LYS A 132 5.09 -12.71 4.13
N THR A 133 5.08 -12.43 2.84
CA THR A 133 3.86 -12.37 2.03
C THR A 133 3.49 -13.70 1.36
N GLU A 134 4.31 -14.75 1.50
CA GLU A 134 4.09 -16.06 0.87
C GLU A 134 2.77 -16.71 1.30
N ASP A 135 2.32 -16.49 2.54
CA ASP A 135 1.08 -17.06 3.09
C ASP A 135 -0.17 -16.20 2.77
N LEU A 136 0.00 -15.05 2.12
CA LEU A 136 -1.12 -14.17 1.77
C LEU A 136 -1.89 -14.68 0.54
N PRO A 137 -3.18 -14.34 0.40
CA PRO A 137 -3.92 -14.58 -0.83
C PRO A 137 -3.20 -14.00 -2.06
N SER A 138 -3.38 -14.64 -3.21
CA SER A 138 -2.71 -14.26 -4.45
C SER A 138 -3.25 -12.93 -5.00
N VAL A 139 -2.64 -11.84 -4.52
CA VAL A 139 -2.87 -10.46 -4.95
C VAL A 139 -1.58 -9.87 -5.50
N ARG A 140 -1.71 -8.81 -6.30
CA ARG A 140 -0.53 -8.10 -6.83
C ARG A 140 -0.09 -7.04 -5.85
N ILE A 141 1.09 -7.21 -5.25
CA ILE A 141 1.67 -6.20 -4.34
C ILE A 141 2.74 -5.39 -5.08
N HIS A 142 2.55 -4.06 -5.12
CA HIS A 142 3.56 -3.13 -5.62
C HIS A 142 4.34 -2.56 -4.44
N LEU A 143 5.49 -3.16 -4.12
CA LEU A 143 6.33 -2.73 -3.01
C LEU A 143 7.26 -1.57 -3.41
N PHE A 144 7.12 -0.44 -2.72
CA PHE A 144 8.00 0.71 -2.80
C PHE A 144 8.84 0.80 -1.52
N LEU A 145 10.13 0.48 -1.63
CA LEU A 145 11.10 0.66 -0.55
C LEU A 145 11.72 2.05 -0.68
N PHE A 146 11.45 2.92 0.29
CA PHE A 146 11.89 4.31 0.27
C PHE A 146 12.83 4.59 1.46
N PRO A 147 14.13 4.28 1.33
CA PRO A 147 15.12 4.55 2.36
C PRO A 147 15.30 6.05 2.57
N LEU A 148 15.27 6.47 3.83
CA LEU A 148 15.41 7.86 4.27
C LEU A 148 16.72 8.05 5.03
N ASN A 149 17.26 9.26 4.94
CA ASN A 149 18.35 9.69 5.81
C ASN A 149 17.83 9.93 7.24
N ASP A 150 16.76 10.71 7.36
CA ASP A 150 16.13 11.11 8.62
C ASP A 150 14.61 11.21 8.38
N LYS A 151 13.85 10.41 9.13
CA LYS A 151 12.39 10.38 9.01
C LYS A 151 11.74 11.66 9.56
N GLU A 152 12.23 12.17 10.68
CA GLU A 152 11.64 13.32 11.37
C GLU A 152 11.80 14.58 10.52
N ARG A 153 12.95 14.72 9.85
CA ARG A 153 13.19 15.81 8.91
C ARG A 153 12.20 15.79 7.73
N LEU A 154 11.89 14.62 7.17
CA LEU A 154 10.89 14.50 6.10
C LEU A 154 9.49 14.88 6.60
N ILE A 155 9.09 14.35 7.75
CA ILE A 155 7.78 14.64 8.34
C ILE A 155 7.63 16.14 8.65
N ALA A 156 8.66 16.76 9.23
CA ALA A 156 8.67 18.19 9.51
C ALA A 156 8.55 19.03 8.22
N ALA A 157 9.26 18.65 7.16
CA ALA A 157 9.17 19.32 5.87
C ALA A 157 7.78 19.19 5.23
N LEU A 158 7.17 18.00 5.28
CA LEU A 158 5.80 17.76 4.81
C LEU A 158 4.79 18.58 5.60
N HIS A 159 4.86 18.57 6.93
CA HIS A 159 3.98 19.38 7.78
C HIS A 159 4.10 20.87 7.49
N THR A 160 5.32 21.36 7.26
CA THR A 160 5.55 22.78 6.95
C THR A 160 4.90 23.15 5.61
N LYS A 161 5.06 22.31 4.59
CA LYS A 161 4.42 22.53 3.28
C LYS A 161 2.89 22.47 3.36
N LEU A 162 2.34 21.48 4.07
CA LEU A 162 0.89 21.34 4.25
C LEU A 162 0.30 22.56 4.97
N LYS A 163 0.95 23.05 6.03
CA LYS A 163 0.52 24.27 6.72
C LYS A 163 0.55 25.51 5.83
N ALA A 164 1.47 25.58 4.88
CA ALA A 164 1.50 26.68 3.91
C ALA A 164 0.31 26.62 2.95
N TRP A 165 -0.08 25.42 2.50
CA TRP A 165 -1.24 25.24 1.62
C TRP A 165 -2.59 25.46 2.29
N GLN A 166 -2.69 25.28 3.62
CA GLN A 166 -3.90 25.61 4.38
C GLN A 166 -4.15 27.12 4.52
N LYS A 167 -3.16 27.96 4.18
CA LYS A 167 -3.24 29.42 4.25
C LYS A 167 -3.52 30.07 2.89
N ILE A 168 -3.69 29.26 1.85
CA ILE A 168 -4.08 29.64 0.49
C ILE A 168 -5.52 29.20 0.30
#